data_AF-A0A2D6TX72-F1
#
_entry.id   AF-A0A2D6TX72-F1
#
_cell.length_a   1.000
_cell.length_b   1.000
_cell.length_c   1.000
_cell.angle_alpha   90.00
_cell.angle_beta   90.00
_cell.angle_gamma   90.00
#
_symmetry.space_group_name_H-M   'P 1'
#
loop_
_entity.id
_entity.type
_entity.pdbx_description
1 polymer ?
#
loop_
_entity_poly.entity_id
_entity_poly.type
_entity_poly.pdbx_seq_one_letter_code
_entity_poly.pdbx_strand_id
1 'polypeptide(L)'
;MSQPQQVPDASQKPVKRVGKQKGSKPAATPAQTAAASDGQEQHPFERGVGSVVIRNEYYRDGYRTLQKVVMLLVVCVIMLIGAMYYVISVHQPQDRYFATTVDGRLVPMVSLSQPNLSSPALMSWVAQASTEVLTFGFHDYRRRLQESSRNFTRTGWESFTTALERSSILEMVQNNRQVVTAAPRAAPVLLWEGLENGRYSWRIEIPLIVTYQSGSQRKTDSLRVTLTVVRVPKLESPNGVGIEQWISYYG
;
A
#
# COMPACT_ATOMS: atom_id res chain seq x y z
N MET A 1 12.44 24.28 71.76
CA MET A 1 11.94 25.06 70.61
C MET A 1 11.54 24.07 69.54
N SER A 2 10.31 23.55 69.65
CA SER A 2 9.11 23.96 68.88
C SER A 2 8.97 23.06 67.64
N GLN A 3 8.44 21.85 67.84
CA GLN A 3 7.04 21.44 67.60
C GLN A 3 6.64 21.29 66.11
N PRO A 4 6.13 20.11 65.68
CA PRO A 4 5.53 19.87 64.37
C PRO A 4 3.99 19.95 64.43
N GLN A 5 3.34 20.47 63.37
CA GLN A 5 1.88 20.57 63.24
C GLN A 5 1.52 20.40 61.73
N GLN A 6 0.84 19.34 61.24
CA GLN A 6 -0.61 19.03 61.28
C GLN A 6 -1.45 20.21 60.72
N VAL A 7 -2.38 20.12 59.74
CA VAL A 7 -3.51 19.19 59.45
C VAL A 7 -4.04 19.47 58.00
N PRO A 8 -4.82 18.55 57.36
CA PRO A 8 -5.29 18.59 55.96
C PRO A 8 -6.81 18.86 55.78
N ASP A 9 -7.28 19.01 54.54
CA ASP A 9 -8.70 19.05 54.12
C ASP A 9 -8.80 18.43 52.70
N ALA A 10 -9.37 17.25 52.40
CA ALA A 10 -10.66 16.61 52.66
C ALA A 10 -11.80 17.08 51.73
N SER A 11 -12.01 16.36 50.62
CA SER A 11 -13.30 16.23 49.94
C SER A 11 -13.39 14.90 49.18
N GLN A 12 -13.36 13.81 49.94
CA GLN A 12 -14.01 12.55 49.59
C GLN A 12 -14.79 12.09 50.83
N LYS A 13 -16.08 11.79 50.65
CA LYS A 13 -16.87 11.07 51.64
C LYS A 13 -17.90 10.16 50.96
N PRO A 14 -18.36 9.12 51.66
CA PRO A 14 -18.40 7.77 51.12
C PRO A 14 -19.79 7.12 51.21
N VAL A 15 -19.84 5.91 50.67
CA VAL A 15 -20.85 4.88 50.88
C VAL A 15 -21.12 4.64 52.38
N LYS A 16 -22.41 4.57 52.76
CA LYS A 16 -22.87 3.92 54.00
C LYS A 16 -23.83 2.76 53.69
N ARG A 17 -23.55 1.65 54.36
CA ARG A 17 -24.23 0.36 54.39
C ARG A 17 -25.48 0.38 55.29
N VAL A 18 -26.45 -0.44 54.89
CA VAL A 18 -27.22 -1.47 55.65
C VAL A 18 -28.29 -1.06 56.68
N GLY A 19 -29.48 -1.61 56.43
CA GLY A 19 -30.53 -2.01 57.38
C GLY A 19 -31.90 -1.96 56.68
N LYS A 20 -32.81 -2.93 56.72
CA LYS A 20 -32.92 -4.23 57.40
C LYS A 20 -34.14 -4.95 56.78
N GLN A 21 -34.10 -6.28 56.76
CA GLN A 21 -35.14 -7.23 56.32
C GLN A 21 -36.56 -6.95 56.87
N LYS A 22 -37.60 -7.35 56.12
CA LYS A 22 -38.41 -8.60 56.29
C LYS A 22 -39.52 -8.62 55.22
N GLY A 23 -39.60 -9.66 54.37
CA GLY A 23 -40.64 -10.71 54.44
C GLY A 23 -41.98 -10.21 53.88
N SER A 24 -42.66 -10.78 52.90
CA SER A 24 -42.84 -12.18 52.53
C SER A 24 -43.70 -12.26 51.25
N LYS A 25 -43.32 -13.13 50.30
CA LYS A 25 -44.23 -13.76 49.31
C LYS A 25 -45.09 -14.82 50.03
N PRO A 26 -46.03 -15.58 49.40
CA PRO A 26 -46.73 -15.45 48.11
C PRO A 26 -48.26 -15.76 48.22
N ALA A 27 -49.04 -15.60 47.14
CA ALA A 27 -50.12 -16.55 46.78
C ALA A 27 -50.77 -16.17 45.44
N ALA A 28 -51.12 -17.20 44.68
CA ALA A 28 -51.72 -17.18 43.34
C ALA A 28 -53.19 -17.63 43.41
N THR A 29 -54.07 -17.03 42.58
CA THR A 29 -55.18 -17.57 41.71
C THR A 29 -56.22 -18.56 42.32
N PRO A 30 -57.44 -18.85 41.76
CA PRO A 30 -58.40 -18.18 40.85
C PRO A 30 -59.89 -18.12 41.37
N ALA A 31 -60.79 -17.56 40.53
CA ALA A 31 -62.11 -18.12 40.12
C ALA A 31 -63.43 -17.41 40.52
N GLN A 32 -64.19 -17.12 39.45
CA GLN A 32 -65.65 -17.22 39.23
C GLN A 32 -66.65 -16.31 39.99
N THR A 33 -67.50 -15.63 39.20
CA THR A 33 -68.99 -15.76 39.12
C THR A 33 -69.49 -14.61 38.24
N ALA A 34 -69.85 -14.85 36.97
CA ALA A 34 -71.19 -15.17 36.46
C ALA A 34 -72.16 -13.96 36.39
N ALA A 35 -72.87 -13.91 35.27
CA ALA A 35 -73.67 -12.83 34.72
C ALA A 35 -75.12 -12.74 35.26
N ALA A 36 -75.77 -11.59 35.03
CA ALA A 36 -77.19 -11.40 34.67
C ALA A 36 -77.44 -9.86 34.55
N SER A 37 -77.53 -9.27 33.35
CA SER A 37 -78.67 -9.17 32.41
C SER A 37 -79.73 -8.14 32.80
N ASP A 38 -79.87 -7.07 32.00
CA ASP A 38 -81.14 -6.74 31.32
C ASP A 38 -81.01 -5.53 30.38
N GLY A 39 -81.70 -5.58 29.24
CA GLY A 39 -81.97 -4.38 28.43
C GLY A 39 -81.81 -4.47 26.91
N GLN A 40 -82.69 -5.26 26.27
CA GLN A 40 -83.39 -4.95 25.00
C GLN A 40 -82.62 -4.82 23.66
N GLU A 41 -82.84 -5.86 22.84
CA GLU A 41 -83.14 -5.91 21.40
C GLU A 41 -82.80 -4.71 20.48
N GLN A 42 -82.05 -4.99 19.40
CA GLN A 42 -82.38 -4.60 18.00
C GLN A 42 -81.39 -5.20 16.96
N HIS A 43 -81.94 -6.07 16.10
CA HIS A 43 -81.53 -6.57 14.75
C HIS A 43 -80.11 -7.14 14.49
N PRO A 44 -79.97 -8.47 14.24
CA PRO A 44 -78.67 -9.14 14.00
C PRO A 44 -78.27 -9.38 12.53
N PHE A 45 -78.85 -8.72 11.52
CA PHE A 45 -78.52 -9.03 10.10
C PHE A 45 -77.54 -8.04 9.42
N GLU A 46 -77.37 -6.82 9.94
CA GLU A 46 -76.57 -5.77 9.27
C GLU A 46 -75.09 -5.71 9.73
N ARG A 47 -74.73 -6.29 10.89
CA ARG A 47 -73.34 -6.20 11.42
C ARG A 47 -72.37 -7.23 10.82
N GLY A 48 -72.87 -8.29 10.20
CA GLY A 48 -72.03 -9.33 9.62
C GLY A 48 -71.38 -8.90 8.29
N VAL A 49 -72.15 -8.25 7.42
CA VAL A 49 -71.73 -7.95 6.03
C VAL A 49 -70.70 -6.80 6.00
N GLY A 50 -70.83 -5.81 6.88
CA GLY A 50 -69.84 -4.73 7.02
C GLY A 50 -68.46 -5.20 7.49
N SER A 51 -68.40 -6.24 8.34
CA SER A 51 -67.11 -6.78 8.82
C SER A 51 -66.34 -7.57 7.77
N VAL A 52 -67.04 -8.15 6.78
CA VAL A 52 -66.43 -8.94 5.69
C VAL A 52 -66.05 -8.04 4.51
N VAL A 53 -66.82 -6.97 4.26
CA VAL A 53 -66.48 -5.96 3.23
C VAL A 53 -65.29 -5.09 3.65
N ILE A 54 -65.17 -4.74 4.94
CA ILE A 54 -64.01 -3.99 5.46
C ILE A 54 -62.73 -4.85 5.44
N ARG A 55 -62.84 -6.18 5.41
CA ARG A 55 -61.68 -7.06 5.26
C ARG A 55 -61.14 -7.08 3.83
N ASN A 56 -61.99 -6.88 2.81
CA ASN A 56 -61.57 -6.89 1.40
C ASN A 56 -60.89 -5.57 0.97
N GLU A 57 -61.34 -4.43 1.48
CA GLU A 57 -60.72 -3.13 1.17
C GLU A 57 -59.31 -2.99 1.78
N TYR A 58 -59.07 -3.60 2.94
CA TYR A 58 -57.77 -3.59 3.61
C TYR A 58 -56.67 -4.30 2.78
N TYR A 59 -57.00 -5.39 2.07
CA TYR A 59 -56.07 -6.04 1.15
C TYR A 59 -55.81 -5.22 -0.12
N ARG A 60 -56.82 -4.48 -0.60
CA ARG A 60 -56.69 -3.65 -1.82
C ARG A 60 -55.83 -2.40 -1.59
N ASP A 61 -55.96 -1.76 -0.44
CA ASP A 61 -55.11 -0.61 -0.07
C ASP A 61 -53.72 -1.02 0.42
N GLY A 62 -53.62 -2.19 1.07
CA GLY A 62 -52.34 -2.84 1.36
C GLY A 62 -51.54 -3.12 0.09
N TYR A 63 -52.19 -3.56 -0.99
CA TYR A 63 -51.52 -3.86 -2.26
C TYR A 63 -50.88 -2.63 -2.92
N ARG A 64 -51.52 -1.46 -2.87
CA ARG A 64 -50.93 -0.20 -3.38
C ARG A 64 -49.75 0.27 -2.53
N THR A 65 -49.83 0.09 -1.22
CA THR A 65 -48.74 0.39 -0.29
C THR A 65 -47.57 -0.56 -0.51
N LEU A 66 -47.85 -1.85 -0.71
CA LEU A 66 -46.87 -2.87 -1.06
C LEU A 66 -46.19 -2.57 -2.40
N GLN A 67 -46.94 -2.14 -3.42
CA GLN A 67 -46.38 -1.71 -4.71
C GLN A 67 -45.43 -0.52 -4.58
N LYS A 68 -45.74 0.48 -3.73
CA LYS A 68 -44.85 1.61 -3.47
C LYS A 68 -43.56 1.18 -2.78
N VAL A 69 -43.65 0.26 -1.81
CA VAL A 69 -42.48 -0.30 -1.11
C VAL A 69 -41.61 -1.11 -2.08
N VAL A 70 -42.23 -1.92 -2.95
CA VAL A 70 -41.51 -2.68 -3.98
C VAL A 70 -40.82 -1.75 -4.98
N MET A 71 -41.49 -0.70 -5.45
CA MET A 71 -40.86 0.28 -6.35
C MET A 71 -39.66 0.98 -5.69
N LEU A 72 -39.80 1.40 -4.43
CA LEU A 72 -38.71 2.02 -3.69
C LEU A 72 -37.52 1.06 -3.53
N LEU A 73 -37.79 -0.22 -3.29
CA LEU A 73 -36.76 -1.24 -3.18
C LEU A 73 -36.04 -1.48 -4.51
N VAL A 74 -36.76 -1.51 -5.62
CA VAL A 74 -36.17 -1.59 -6.97
C VAL A 74 -35.25 -0.40 -7.25
N VAL A 75 -35.69 0.81 -6.91
CA VAL A 75 -34.87 2.03 -7.07
C VAL A 75 -33.59 1.95 -6.22
N CYS A 76 -33.69 1.50 -4.96
CA CYS A 76 -32.52 1.28 -4.10
C CYS A 76 -31.54 0.26 -4.70
N VAL A 77 -32.03 -0.86 -5.24
CA VAL A 77 -31.17 -1.87 -5.87
C VAL A 77 -30.45 -1.31 -7.09
N ILE A 78 -31.16 -0.57 -7.96
CA ILE A 78 -30.56 0.08 -9.14
C ILE A 78 -29.48 1.09 -8.71
N MET A 79 -29.73 1.87 -7.66
CA MET A 79 -28.76 2.82 -7.10
C MET A 79 -27.50 2.10 -6.57
N LEU A 80 -27.65 0.99 -5.86
CA LEU A 80 -26.53 0.19 -5.35
C LEU A 80 -25.71 -0.43 -6.49
N ILE A 81 -26.35 -0.92 -7.54
CA ILE A 81 -25.66 -1.44 -8.72
C ILE A 81 -24.87 -0.33 -9.43
N GLY A 82 -25.45 0.85 -9.58
CA GLY A 82 -24.78 2.02 -10.15
C GLY A 82 -23.59 2.47 -9.31
N ALA A 83 -23.73 2.48 -7.98
CA ALA A 83 -22.63 2.77 -7.07
C ALA A 83 -21.52 1.72 -7.16
N MET A 84 -21.85 0.43 -7.24
CA MET A 84 -20.88 -0.64 -7.44
C MET A 84 -20.14 -0.48 -8.78
N TYR A 85 -20.87 -0.19 -9.85
CA TYR A 85 -20.27 0.05 -11.17
C TYR A 85 -19.35 1.27 -11.16
N TYR A 86 -19.76 2.37 -10.52
CA TYR A 86 -18.94 3.56 -10.34
C TYR A 86 -17.67 3.24 -9.53
N VAL A 87 -17.80 2.50 -8.43
CA VAL A 87 -16.66 2.06 -7.61
C VAL A 87 -15.70 1.20 -8.43
N ILE A 88 -16.19 0.24 -9.22
CA ILE A 88 -15.36 -0.61 -10.08
C ILE A 88 -14.69 0.19 -11.21
N SER A 89 -15.41 1.14 -11.83
CA SER A 89 -14.87 1.97 -12.91
C SER A 89 -13.81 2.96 -12.41
N VAL A 90 -13.94 3.46 -11.18
CA VAL A 90 -12.99 4.42 -10.58
C VAL A 90 -11.83 3.69 -9.89
N HIS A 91 -12.09 2.54 -9.27
CA HIS A 91 -11.06 1.72 -8.62
C HIS A 91 -10.70 0.57 -9.54
N GLN A 92 -9.76 0.80 -10.45
CA GLN A 92 -9.18 -0.29 -11.23
C GLN A 92 -8.59 -1.35 -10.27
N PRO A 93 -9.09 -2.60 -10.28
CA PRO A 93 -8.48 -3.65 -9.48
C PRO A 93 -7.07 -3.88 -10.02
N GLN A 94 -6.06 -3.53 -9.22
CA GLN A 94 -4.68 -3.87 -9.56
C GLN A 94 -4.55 -5.38 -9.52
N ASP A 95 -4.44 -6.01 -10.68
CA ASP A 95 -4.27 -7.45 -10.85
C ASP A 95 -3.03 -7.93 -10.07
N ARG A 96 -3.27 -8.42 -8.85
CA ARG A 96 -2.28 -9.10 -8.04
C ARG A 96 -2.18 -10.53 -8.53
N TYR A 97 -1.33 -10.75 -9.51
CA TYR A 97 -0.91 -12.10 -9.88
C TYR A 97 -0.09 -12.68 -8.71
N PHE A 98 -0.31 -13.97 -8.41
CA PHE A 98 0.45 -14.73 -7.42
C PHE A 98 1.41 -15.64 -8.18
N ALA A 99 2.72 -15.48 -7.94
CA ALA A 99 3.70 -16.49 -8.33
C ALA A 99 4.11 -17.23 -7.06
N THR A 100 3.83 -18.52 -7.01
CA THR A 100 4.17 -19.40 -5.90
C THR A 100 5.67 -19.70 -5.95
N THR A 101 6.43 -19.23 -4.96
CA THR A 101 7.77 -19.76 -4.68
C THR A 101 7.63 -21.19 -4.13
N VAL A 102 8.59 -22.06 -4.46
CA VAL A 102 8.66 -23.49 -4.04
C VAL A 102 8.59 -23.74 -2.52
N ASP A 103 8.77 -22.72 -1.68
CA ASP A 103 8.70 -22.80 -0.21
C ASP A 103 7.36 -22.36 0.42
N GLY A 104 6.30 -22.18 -0.38
CA GLY A 104 4.94 -21.92 0.14
C GLY A 104 4.75 -20.58 0.87
N ARG A 105 5.72 -19.66 0.82
CA ARG A 105 5.55 -18.28 1.30
C ARG A 105 4.99 -17.39 0.19
N LEU A 106 3.83 -16.80 0.46
CA LEU A 106 3.21 -15.75 -0.36
C LEU A 106 4.04 -14.46 -0.22
N VAL A 107 4.94 -14.20 -1.18
CA VAL A 107 5.52 -12.86 -1.32
C VAL A 107 4.62 -12.09 -2.29
N PRO A 108 4.01 -10.95 -1.88
CA PRO A 108 3.20 -10.18 -2.80
C PRO A 108 4.09 -9.72 -3.97
N MET A 109 3.70 -10.03 -5.20
CA MET A 109 4.26 -9.38 -6.38
C MET A 109 3.77 -7.93 -6.33
N VAL A 110 4.51 -7.07 -5.62
CA VAL A 110 4.28 -5.63 -5.66
C VAL A 110 4.37 -5.24 -7.15
N SER A 111 3.32 -4.62 -7.67
CA SER A 111 3.20 -4.24 -9.08
C SER A 111 4.42 -3.42 -9.51
N LEU A 112 4.91 -3.66 -10.74
CA LEU A 112 6.03 -2.90 -11.33
C LEU A 112 5.71 -1.42 -11.55
N SER A 113 4.49 -1.00 -11.20
CA SER A 113 3.96 0.35 -11.35
C SER A 113 4.14 1.24 -10.12
N GLN A 114 4.68 0.75 -9.00
CA GLN A 114 4.95 1.55 -7.80
C GLN A 114 6.44 1.49 -7.40
N PRO A 115 7.00 2.61 -6.91
CA PRO A 115 8.38 2.66 -6.45
C PRO A 115 8.61 1.65 -5.32
N ASN A 116 9.60 0.77 -5.49
CA ASN A 116 9.96 -0.25 -4.50
C ASN A 116 10.98 0.25 -3.47
N LEU A 117 11.65 1.37 -3.75
CA LEU A 117 12.64 2.04 -2.91
C LEU A 117 12.19 3.49 -2.66
N SER A 118 12.52 4.03 -1.49
CA SER A 118 12.41 5.46 -1.24
C SER A 118 13.45 6.22 -2.08
N SER A 119 13.17 7.48 -2.41
CA SER A 119 14.10 8.28 -3.22
C SER A 119 15.52 8.34 -2.62
N PRO A 120 15.72 8.52 -1.30
CA PRO A 120 17.07 8.49 -0.71
C PRO A 120 17.77 7.12 -0.84
N ALA A 121 17.02 6.02 -0.69
CA ALA A 121 17.57 4.67 -0.85
C ALA A 121 17.99 4.41 -2.31
N LEU A 122 17.19 4.89 -3.27
CA LEU A 122 17.52 4.82 -4.68
C LEU A 122 18.79 5.61 -5.02
N MET A 123 18.92 6.84 -4.53
CA MET A 123 20.13 7.65 -4.77
C MET A 123 21.37 7.00 -4.15
N SER A 124 21.25 6.45 -2.94
CA SER A 124 22.36 5.72 -2.30
C SER A 124 22.76 4.49 -3.11
N TRP A 125 21.78 3.70 -3.57
CA TRP A 125 22.03 2.54 -4.40
C TRP A 125 22.70 2.92 -5.74
N VAL A 126 22.22 3.98 -6.40
CA VAL A 126 22.82 4.47 -7.64
C VAL A 126 24.28 4.90 -7.44
N ALA A 127 24.56 5.62 -6.35
CA ALA A 127 25.92 6.04 -6.04
C ALA A 127 26.85 4.84 -5.82
N GLN A 128 26.38 3.83 -5.09
CA GLN A 128 27.13 2.59 -4.85
C GLN A 128 27.35 1.80 -6.14
N ALA A 129 26.28 1.55 -6.91
CA ALA A 129 26.36 0.79 -8.16
C ALA A 129 27.29 1.46 -9.18
N SER A 130 27.18 2.79 -9.34
CA SER A 130 28.04 3.55 -10.27
C SER A 130 29.52 3.51 -9.86
N THR A 131 29.77 3.58 -8.55
CA THR A 131 31.13 3.50 -8.00
C THR A 131 31.72 2.10 -8.18
N GLU A 132 30.94 1.06 -7.89
CA GLU A 132 31.35 -0.33 -8.01
C GLU A 132 31.75 -0.69 -9.45
N VAL A 133 30.90 -0.29 -10.42
CA VAL A 133 31.11 -0.55 -11.85
C VAL A 133 32.38 0.09 -12.39
N LEU A 134 32.74 1.27 -11.88
CA LEU A 134 33.93 2.02 -12.28
C LEU A 134 35.11 1.83 -11.32
N THR A 135 35.13 0.74 -10.55
CA THR A 135 36.23 0.39 -9.66
C THR A 135 36.80 -0.98 -10.01
N PHE A 136 37.89 -0.97 -10.80
CA PHE A 136 38.57 -2.18 -11.26
C PHE A 136 40.01 -1.89 -11.67
N GLY A 137 40.87 -2.91 -11.66
CA GLY A 137 42.23 -2.83 -12.14
C GLY A 137 42.52 -3.72 -13.34
N PHE A 138 43.69 -3.51 -13.95
CA PHE A 138 44.18 -4.33 -15.06
C PHE A 138 44.21 -5.84 -14.77
N HIS A 139 44.30 -6.23 -13.50
CA HIS A 139 44.41 -7.63 -13.07
C HIS A 139 43.07 -8.28 -12.74
N ASP A 140 42.02 -7.51 -12.41
CA ASP A 140 40.75 -8.04 -11.92
C ASP A 140 39.50 -7.49 -12.66
N TYR A 141 39.67 -6.69 -13.72
CA TYR A 141 38.56 -6.07 -14.45
C TYR A 141 37.46 -7.04 -14.87
N ARG A 142 37.81 -8.23 -15.40
CA ARG A 142 36.80 -9.21 -15.84
C ARG A 142 35.90 -9.65 -14.70
N ARG A 143 36.50 -9.97 -13.56
CA ARG A 143 35.78 -10.41 -12.35
C ARG A 143 34.93 -9.27 -11.80
N ARG A 144 35.48 -8.05 -11.67
CA ARG A 144 34.77 -6.87 -11.15
C ARG A 144 33.59 -6.44 -12.01
N LEU A 145 33.77 -6.47 -13.33
CA LEU A 145 32.71 -6.17 -14.30
C LEU A 145 31.61 -7.24 -14.24
N GLN A 146 31.97 -8.52 -14.20
CA GLN A 146 30.99 -9.60 -14.06
C GLN A 146 30.22 -9.50 -12.74
N GLU A 147 30.89 -9.23 -11.62
CA GLU A 147 30.24 -9.01 -10.32
C GLU A 147 29.24 -7.85 -10.42
N SER A 148 29.64 -6.75 -11.05
CA SER A 148 28.83 -5.54 -11.18
C SER A 148 27.65 -5.68 -12.15
N SER A 149 27.65 -6.68 -13.04
CA SER A 149 26.56 -6.94 -13.98
C SER A 149 25.20 -7.15 -13.29
N ARG A 150 25.20 -7.61 -12.02
CA ARG A 150 23.99 -7.77 -11.19
C ARG A 150 23.22 -6.47 -10.94
N ASN A 151 23.87 -5.31 -11.11
CA ASN A 151 23.25 -4.00 -10.93
C ASN A 151 22.51 -3.54 -12.19
N PHE A 152 22.63 -4.27 -13.30
CA PHE A 152 22.05 -3.93 -14.59
C PHE A 152 20.93 -4.89 -14.97
N THR A 153 20.00 -4.37 -15.76
CA THR A 153 19.17 -5.20 -16.62
C THR A 153 20.01 -5.76 -17.78
N ARG A 154 19.48 -6.73 -18.51
CA ARG A 154 20.16 -7.26 -19.70
C ARG A 154 20.51 -6.18 -20.73
N THR A 155 19.55 -5.33 -21.06
CA THR A 155 19.69 -4.19 -21.99
C THR A 155 20.65 -3.13 -21.45
N GLY A 156 20.58 -2.83 -20.16
CA GLY A 156 21.49 -1.88 -19.52
C GLY A 156 22.94 -2.36 -19.47
N TRP A 157 23.17 -3.67 -19.34
CA TRP A 157 24.52 -4.22 -19.40
C TRP A 157 25.15 -4.06 -20.79
N GLU A 158 24.37 -4.30 -21.84
CA GLU A 158 24.78 -4.05 -23.23
C GLU A 158 25.05 -2.56 -23.47
N SER A 159 24.20 -1.68 -22.96
CA SER A 159 24.41 -0.21 -23.02
C SER A 159 25.71 0.20 -22.34
N PHE A 160 25.99 -0.33 -21.15
CA PHE A 160 27.19 0.00 -20.38
C PHE A 160 28.47 -0.52 -21.05
N THR A 161 28.49 -1.79 -21.44
CA THR A 161 29.66 -2.41 -22.09
C THR A 161 30.00 -1.71 -23.40
N THR A 162 29.00 -1.34 -24.19
CA THR A 162 29.19 -0.53 -25.40
C THR A 162 29.79 0.85 -25.09
N ALA A 163 29.33 1.51 -24.01
CA ALA A 163 29.89 2.80 -23.59
C ALA A 163 31.35 2.65 -23.10
N LEU A 164 31.65 1.57 -22.39
CA LEU A 164 32.99 1.26 -21.90
C LEU A 164 33.97 1.00 -23.05
N GLU A 165 33.55 0.23 -24.06
CA GLU A 165 34.34 -0.03 -25.27
C GLU A 165 34.62 1.26 -26.05
N ARG A 166 33.59 2.09 -26.27
CA ARG A 166 33.74 3.39 -26.96
C ARG A 166 34.68 4.36 -26.26
N SER A 167 34.78 4.26 -24.93
CA SER A 167 35.66 5.12 -24.13
C SER A 167 37.14 4.72 -24.18
N SER A 168 37.47 3.53 -24.71
CA SER A 168 38.81 2.92 -24.67
C SER A 168 39.43 2.85 -23.26
N ILE A 169 38.62 2.98 -22.18
CA ILE A 169 39.10 2.91 -20.80
C ILE A 169 39.76 1.55 -20.54
N LEU A 170 39.13 0.47 -21.03
CA LEU A 170 39.63 -0.88 -20.78
C LEU A 170 40.99 -1.15 -21.46
N GLU A 171 41.21 -0.58 -22.64
CA GLU A 171 42.49 -0.67 -23.36
C GLU A 171 43.57 0.13 -22.62
N MET A 172 43.25 1.36 -22.21
CA MET A 172 44.15 2.22 -21.45
C MET A 172 44.56 1.57 -20.12
N VAL A 173 43.62 0.97 -19.41
CA VAL A 173 43.84 0.32 -18.13
C VAL A 173 44.77 -0.89 -18.27
N GLN A 174 44.56 -1.70 -19.31
CA GLN A 174 45.41 -2.86 -19.58
C GLN A 174 46.82 -2.45 -20.03
N ASN A 175 46.94 -1.53 -20.99
CA ASN A 175 48.21 -1.11 -21.55
C ASN A 175 49.10 -0.41 -20.51
N ASN A 176 48.50 0.42 -19.64
CA ASN A 176 49.24 1.18 -18.63
C ASN A 176 49.28 0.51 -17.25
N ARG A 177 48.75 -0.72 -17.13
CA ARG A 177 48.60 -1.47 -15.87
C ARG A 177 48.00 -0.61 -14.76
N GLN A 178 46.90 0.08 -15.05
CA GLN A 178 46.28 1.01 -14.13
C GLN A 178 45.22 0.34 -13.23
N VAL A 179 44.93 0.99 -12.11
CA VAL A 179 43.73 0.77 -11.32
C VAL A 179 42.83 1.98 -11.47
N VAL A 180 41.56 1.73 -11.80
CA VAL A 180 40.49 2.72 -11.86
C VAL A 180 39.72 2.69 -10.55
N THR A 181 39.48 3.87 -10.00
CA THR A 181 38.57 4.06 -8.88
C THR A 181 37.65 5.22 -9.19
N ALA A 182 36.38 5.10 -8.82
CA ALA A 182 35.42 6.18 -8.96
C ALA A 182 34.88 6.59 -7.59
N ALA A 183 34.52 7.87 -7.45
CA ALA A 183 33.79 8.36 -6.29
C ALA A 183 32.80 9.45 -6.71
N PRO A 184 31.60 9.53 -6.10
CA PRO A 184 30.68 10.63 -6.34
C PRO A 184 31.30 11.96 -5.91
N ARG A 185 31.29 12.94 -6.82
CA ARG A 185 31.71 14.32 -6.52
C ARG A 185 30.63 15.08 -5.75
N ALA A 186 29.37 14.75 -6.00
CA ALA A 186 28.20 15.28 -5.33
C ALA A 186 27.12 14.20 -5.25
N ALA A 187 26.04 14.47 -4.50
CA ALA A 187 24.90 13.58 -4.43
C ALA A 187 24.24 13.39 -5.81
N PRO A 188 23.72 12.19 -6.12
CA PRO A 188 22.92 11.99 -7.33
C PRO A 188 21.64 12.82 -7.31
N VAL A 189 21.22 13.29 -8.48
CA VAL A 189 20.04 14.14 -8.66
C VAL A 189 19.02 13.40 -9.51
N LEU A 190 17.77 13.36 -9.04
CA LEU A 190 16.65 12.86 -9.82
C LEU A 190 16.27 13.89 -10.90
N LEU A 191 16.41 13.51 -12.16
CA LEU A 191 15.99 14.35 -13.29
C LEU A 191 14.50 14.12 -13.61
N TRP A 192 14.07 12.86 -13.55
CA TRP A 192 12.70 12.46 -13.89
C TRP A 192 12.35 11.11 -13.27
N GLU A 193 11.07 10.90 -12.96
CA GLU A 193 10.51 9.60 -12.62
C GLU A 193 9.11 9.42 -13.20
N GLY A 194 8.75 8.17 -13.50
CA GLY A 194 7.42 7.85 -14.01
C GLY A 194 7.32 6.46 -14.61
N LEU A 195 6.15 6.15 -15.18
CA LEU A 195 5.93 4.89 -15.86
C LEU A 195 6.37 5.02 -17.33
N GLU A 196 7.29 4.16 -17.75
CA GLU A 196 7.77 4.07 -19.13
C GLU A 196 7.69 2.60 -19.57
N ASN A 197 7.04 2.32 -20.71
CA ASN A 197 6.85 0.95 -21.22
C ASN A 197 6.28 -0.05 -20.19
N GLY A 198 5.36 0.42 -19.33
CA GLY A 198 4.74 -0.40 -18.28
C GLY A 198 5.64 -0.71 -17.07
N ARG A 199 6.84 -0.12 -17.00
CA ARG A 199 7.78 -0.24 -15.88
C ARG A 199 8.06 1.12 -15.25
N TYR A 200 8.03 1.17 -13.92
CA TYR A 200 8.41 2.38 -13.22
C TYR A 200 9.91 2.62 -13.41
N SER A 201 10.25 3.84 -13.83
CA SER A 201 11.57 4.23 -14.32
C SER A 201 11.99 5.56 -13.70
N TRP A 202 13.29 5.70 -13.46
CA TRP A 202 13.92 6.89 -12.91
C TRP A 202 15.09 7.29 -13.78
N ARG A 203 15.17 8.57 -14.13
CA ARG A 203 16.34 9.16 -14.78
C ARG A 203 17.13 9.94 -13.74
N ILE A 204 18.36 9.52 -13.51
CA ILE A 204 19.20 10.03 -12.42
C ILE A 204 20.52 10.49 -13.01
N GLU A 205 21.00 11.65 -12.58
CA GLU A 205 22.33 12.14 -12.92
C GLU A 205 23.26 12.04 -11.71
N ILE A 206 24.47 11.53 -11.92
CA ILE A 206 25.52 11.45 -10.91
C ILE A 206 26.83 12.02 -11.46
N PRO A 207 27.39 13.06 -10.81
CA PRO A 207 28.75 13.51 -11.11
C PRO A 207 29.75 12.64 -10.35
N LEU A 208 30.66 12.02 -11.09
CA LEU A 208 31.74 11.15 -10.60
C LEU A 208 33.11 11.80 -10.84
N ILE A 209 34.04 11.48 -9.95
CA ILE A 209 35.47 11.67 -10.16
C ILE A 209 36.07 10.29 -10.37
N VAL A 210 36.72 10.09 -11.52
CA VAL A 210 37.39 8.85 -11.88
C VAL A 210 38.89 9.07 -11.77
N THR A 211 39.55 8.28 -10.94
CA THR A 211 41.00 8.28 -10.74
C THR A 211 41.61 7.06 -11.40
N TYR A 212 42.62 7.30 -12.24
CA TYR A 212 43.50 6.30 -12.84
C TYR A 212 44.84 6.34 -12.13
N GLN A 213 45.29 5.21 -11.59
CA GLN A 213 46.54 5.13 -10.85
C GLN A 213 47.45 4.02 -11.41
N SER A 214 48.73 4.32 -11.62
CA SER A 214 49.78 3.34 -11.95
C SER A 214 51.05 3.69 -11.17
N GLY A 215 51.36 2.89 -10.14
CA GLY A 215 52.44 3.20 -9.20
C GLY A 215 52.23 4.57 -8.52
N SER A 216 53.17 5.49 -8.72
CA SER A 216 53.12 6.87 -8.23
C SER A 216 52.38 7.84 -9.14
N GLN A 217 52.09 7.46 -10.40
CA GLN A 217 51.36 8.29 -11.35
C GLN A 217 49.87 8.23 -11.06
N ARG A 218 49.23 9.40 -10.99
CA ARG A 218 47.79 9.54 -10.77
C ARG A 218 47.21 10.57 -11.73
N LYS A 219 46.17 10.19 -12.45
CA LYS A 219 45.35 11.08 -13.28
C LYS A 219 43.91 11.03 -12.78
N THR A 220 43.26 12.19 -12.73
CA THR A 220 41.89 12.32 -12.24
C THR A 220 41.05 13.06 -13.27
N ASP A 221 39.94 12.47 -13.69
CA ASP A 221 39.01 13.03 -14.66
C ASP A 221 37.61 13.18 -14.04
N SER A 222 36.88 14.24 -14.43
CA SER A 222 35.46 14.41 -14.09
C SER A 222 34.56 13.75 -15.12
N LEU A 223 33.63 12.93 -14.63
CA LEU A 223 32.68 12.20 -15.45
C LEU A 223 31.26 12.49 -14.96
N ARG A 224 30.38 12.91 -15.85
CA ARG A 224 28.94 13.04 -15.55
C ARG A 224 28.23 11.84 -16.15
N VAL A 225 27.48 11.11 -15.34
CA VAL A 225 26.75 9.91 -15.79
C VAL A 225 25.25 10.14 -15.63
N THR A 226 24.51 9.93 -16.71
CA THR A 226 23.04 9.87 -16.69
C THR A 226 22.62 8.40 -16.79
N LEU A 227 21.84 7.97 -15.80
CA LEU A 227 21.37 6.60 -15.65
C LEU A 227 19.86 6.57 -15.81
N THR A 228 19.37 5.63 -16.61
CA THR A 228 17.96 5.21 -16.54
C THR A 228 17.91 3.95 -15.69
N VAL A 229 17.26 4.04 -14.54
CA VAL A 229 17.03 2.93 -13.63
C VAL A 229 15.58 2.50 -13.78
N VAL A 230 15.32 1.21 -13.82
CA VAL A 230 13.98 0.66 -13.91
C VAL A 230 13.73 -0.29 -12.76
N ARG A 231 12.46 -0.46 -12.44
CA ARG A 231 12.01 -1.49 -11.51
C ARG A 231 12.05 -2.86 -12.17
N VAL A 232 12.67 -3.82 -11.52
CA VAL A 232 12.74 -5.22 -11.94
C VAL A 232 12.24 -6.16 -10.85
N PRO A 233 11.82 -7.39 -11.18
CA PRO A 233 11.52 -8.40 -10.18
C PRO A 233 12.71 -8.66 -9.25
N LYS A 234 12.44 -8.93 -7.97
CA LYS A 234 13.50 -9.25 -6.99
C LYS A 234 14.26 -10.55 -7.30
N LEU A 235 13.72 -11.38 -8.18
CA LEU A 235 14.37 -12.58 -8.69
C LEU A 235 15.53 -12.24 -9.66
N GLU A 236 15.45 -11.09 -10.33
CA GLU A 236 16.48 -10.62 -11.27
C GLU A 236 17.54 -9.77 -10.54
N SER A 237 17.10 -8.83 -9.69
CA SER A 237 17.99 -8.00 -8.87
C SER A 237 17.52 -7.99 -7.42
N PRO A 238 18.39 -8.27 -6.43
CA PRO A 238 18.02 -8.30 -5.01
C PRO A 238 17.35 -7.00 -4.52
N ASN A 239 17.76 -5.86 -5.08
CA ASN A 239 17.22 -4.54 -4.72
C ASN A 239 15.92 -4.20 -5.47
N GLY A 240 15.48 -5.05 -6.40
CA GLY A 240 14.29 -4.84 -7.24
C GLY A 240 14.40 -3.66 -8.20
N VAL A 241 15.62 -3.16 -8.43
CA VAL A 241 15.95 -2.12 -9.40
C VAL A 241 17.17 -2.55 -10.21
N GLY A 242 17.22 -2.12 -11.46
CA GLY A 242 18.34 -2.37 -12.36
C GLY A 242 18.57 -1.18 -13.27
N ILE A 243 19.83 -0.95 -13.64
CA ILE A 243 20.18 0.06 -14.64
C ILE A 243 19.75 -0.48 -16.02
N GLU A 244 18.91 0.27 -16.74
CA GLU A 244 18.42 0.00 -18.10
C GLU A 244 19.25 0.74 -19.15
N GLN A 245 19.83 1.89 -18.79
CA GLN A 245 20.67 2.65 -19.70
C GLN A 245 21.79 3.37 -18.95
N TRP A 246 22.98 3.34 -19.54
CA TRP A 246 24.17 4.04 -19.04
C TRP A 246 24.68 5.02 -20.09
N ILE A 247 24.67 6.31 -19.78
CA ILE A 247 25.24 7.35 -20.65
C ILE A 247 26.24 8.17 -19.87
N SER A 248 27.47 8.25 -20.35
CA SER A 248 28.55 9.01 -19.72
C SER A 248 29.03 10.14 -20.62
N TYR A 249 29.23 11.32 -20.03
CA TYR A 249 29.76 12.51 -20.68
C TYR A 249 30.98 13.01 -19.92
N TYR A 250 32.04 13.35 -20.64
CA TYR A 250 33.16 14.08 -20.06
C TYR A 250 32.73 15.52 -19.82
N GLY A 251 32.93 15.99 -18.58
CA GLY A 251 32.60 17.35 -18.15
C GLY A 251 33.74 18.33 -18.39
#